data_AF-A0A182TIC1-F1
#
_entry.id   AF-A0A182TIC1-F1
#
_cell.length_a   1.000
_cell.length_b   1.000
_cell.length_c   1.000
_cell.angle_alpha   90.00
_cell.angle_beta   90.00
_cell.angle_gamma   90.00
#
_symmetry.space_group_name_H-M   'P 1'
#
loop_
_entity.id
_entity.type
_entity.pdbx_description
1 polymer ?
#
loop_
_entity_poly.entity_id
_entity_poly.type
_entity_poly.pdbx_seq_one_letter_code
_entity_poly.pdbx_strand_id
1 'polypeptide(L)'
;MTKYVQPVCLWTMDSKLDTIVGRNGTIVGFGSNEHNVVSDQLKQASIGVMDPLTCIATDRNVFGTHLTSDMFCGKGQTGVSACNGDSGGGMFFETNGNWYVRGLVSFSPERGSTTLCDPLKPTAYTDVAKYLNWIKQYIDQRVLSYDSDVLDIDYEEKLRLFNFKTCGVKLSKAISCLG
;
A
#
# COMPACT_ATOMS: atom_id res chain seq x y z
N MET A 1 -8.96 16.86 -10.81
CA MET A 1 -8.09 16.49 -9.66
C MET A 1 -7.96 17.68 -8.71
N THR A 2 -8.06 17.49 -7.39
CA THR A 2 -8.08 18.60 -6.40
C THR A 2 -6.96 18.45 -5.38
N LYS A 3 -6.70 19.46 -4.55
CA LYS A 3 -5.69 19.37 -3.46
C LYS A 3 -5.91 18.16 -2.53
N TYR A 4 -7.15 17.69 -2.39
CA TYR A 4 -7.53 16.61 -1.47
C TYR A 4 -7.75 15.27 -2.16
N VAL A 5 -8.01 15.26 -3.47
CA VAL A 5 -8.29 14.05 -4.24
C VAL A 5 -7.30 13.95 -5.38
N GLN A 6 -6.33 13.06 -5.21
CA GLN A 6 -5.25 12.75 -6.12
C GLN A 6 -5.04 11.24 -6.17
N PRO A 7 -4.75 10.65 -7.34
CA PRO A 7 -4.40 9.25 -7.44
C PRO A 7 -2.99 9.01 -6.88
N VAL A 8 -2.76 7.82 -6.34
CA VAL A 8 -1.42 7.31 -6.07
C VAL A 8 -0.77 6.79 -7.34
N CYS A 9 0.57 6.80 -7.42
CA CYS A 9 1.27 6.14 -8.51
C CYS A 9 1.23 4.61 -8.34
N LEU A 10 1.06 3.88 -9.44
CA LEU A 10 1.27 2.43 -9.45
C LEU A 10 2.76 2.12 -9.38
N TRP A 11 3.14 1.06 -8.67
CA TRP A 11 4.53 0.61 -8.64
C TRP A 11 4.96 0.04 -10.00
N THR A 12 5.63 0.86 -10.80
CA THR A 12 6.17 0.50 -12.12
C THR A 12 7.67 0.16 -12.11
N MET A 13 8.28 0.20 -10.92
CA MET A 13 9.70 -0.11 -10.67
C MET A 13 9.92 -1.63 -10.51
N ASP A 14 11.12 -2.03 -10.04
CA ASP A 14 11.48 -3.44 -9.86
C ASP A 14 10.43 -4.19 -9.01
N SER A 15 10.02 -5.36 -9.51
CA SER A 15 9.04 -6.24 -8.87
C SER A 15 9.66 -7.19 -7.84
N LYS A 16 10.99 -7.26 -7.73
CA LYS A 16 11.65 -8.11 -6.75
C LYS A 16 11.49 -7.54 -5.33
N LEU A 17 11.14 -8.43 -4.41
CA LEU A 17 10.81 -8.07 -3.03
C LEU A 17 12.05 -7.60 -2.24
N ASP A 18 13.23 -8.16 -2.53
CA ASP A 18 14.51 -7.79 -1.92
C ASP A 18 14.84 -6.29 -2.02
N THR A 19 14.36 -5.61 -3.07
CA THR A 19 14.49 -4.15 -3.23
C THR A 19 13.73 -3.32 -2.19
N ILE A 20 12.80 -3.94 -1.47
CA ILE A 20 11.99 -3.30 -0.42
C ILE A 20 12.07 -3.97 0.95
N VAL A 21 12.66 -5.17 1.09
CA VAL A 21 12.89 -5.80 2.41
C VAL A 21 13.71 -4.86 3.31
N GLY A 22 13.26 -4.68 4.55
CA GLY A 22 13.87 -3.78 5.52
C GLY A 22 13.55 -2.29 5.31
N ARG A 23 12.90 -1.91 4.20
CA ARG A 23 12.39 -0.54 4.02
C ARG A 23 11.06 -0.39 4.73
N ASN A 24 10.80 0.83 5.20
CA ASN A 24 9.53 1.19 5.80
C ASN A 24 8.55 1.70 4.73
N GLY A 25 7.37 1.10 4.68
CA GLY A 25 6.22 1.59 3.94
C GLY A 25 5.23 2.28 4.88
N THR A 26 4.44 3.20 4.34
CA THR A 26 3.37 3.89 5.08
C THR A 26 2.03 3.26 4.75
N ILE A 27 1.28 2.82 5.75
CA ILE A 27 -0.14 2.49 5.61
C ILE A 27 -0.98 3.63 6.16
N VAL A 28 -2.17 3.83 5.59
CA VAL A 28 -3.15 4.82 6.08
C VAL A 28 -4.53 4.19 6.13
N GLY A 29 -5.34 4.57 7.12
CA GLY A 29 -6.66 4.00 7.28
C GLY A 29 -7.44 4.55 8.47
N PHE A 30 -8.70 4.15 8.54
CA PHE A 30 -9.61 4.43 9.64
C PHE A 30 -9.90 3.17 10.47
N GLY A 31 -9.14 2.09 10.25
CA GLY A 31 -9.35 0.81 10.89
C GLY A 31 -9.44 0.89 12.41
N SER A 32 -10.10 -0.11 12.97
CA SER A 32 -10.27 -0.27 14.41
C SER A 32 -8.91 -0.35 15.10
N ASN A 33 -8.80 0.27 16.26
CA ASN A 33 -7.67 0.05 17.14
C ASN A 33 -7.75 -1.34 17.82
N GLU A 34 -6.76 -1.65 18.67
CA GLU A 34 -6.64 -2.87 19.46
C GLU A 34 -7.79 -3.11 20.46
N HIS A 35 -8.67 -2.12 20.62
CA HIS A 35 -9.87 -2.12 21.46
C HIS A 35 -11.17 -2.17 20.65
N ASN A 36 -11.08 -2.46 19.33
CA ASN A 36 -12.21 -2.51 18.41
C ASN A 36 -12.97 -1.19 18.24
N VAL A 37 -12.28 -0.06 18.44
CA VAL A 37 -12.85 1.27 18.24
C VAL A 37 -12.38 1.80 16.90
N VAL A 38 -13.33 2.02 15.99
CA VAL A 38 -13.10 2.67 14.70
C VAL A 38 -12.64 4.10 14.93
N SER A 39 -11.66 4.55 14.15
CA SER A 39 -11.11 5.90 14.29
C SER A 39 -11.96 6.91 13.51
N ASP A 40 -12.37 8.01 14.15
CA ASP A 40 -13.03 9.14 13.46
C ASP A 40 -12.03 9.99 12.65
N GLN A 41 -10.73 9.79 12.88
CA GLN A 41 -9.65 10.48 12.20
C GLN A 41 -8.79 9.50 11.40
N LEU A 42 -8.34 9.92 10.22
CA LEU A 42 -7.43 9.14 9.39
C LEU A 42 -6.09 9.01 10.13
N LYS A 43 -5.62 7.77 10.27
CA LYS A 43 -4.32 7.47 10.89
C LYS A 43 -3.33 7.02 9.83
N GLN A 44 -2.05 7.17 10.15
CA GLN A 44 -0.95 6.62 9.37
C GLN A 44 0.01 5.84 10.27
N ALA A 45 0.64 4.82 9.71
CA ALA A 45 1.63 4.01 10.40
C ALA A 45 2.80 3.64 9.49
N SER A 46 4.00 3.59 10.06
CA SER A 46 5.21 3.11 9.40
C SER A 46 5.41 1.63 9.70
N ILE A 47 5.46 0.81 8.65
CA ILE A 47 5.56 -0.64 8.72
C ILE A 47 6.83 -1.08 7.96
N GLY A 48 7.70 -1.83 8.63
CA GLY A 48 8.90 -2.39 8.01
C GLY A 48 8.57 -3.66 7.22
N VAL A 49 8.98 -3.73 5.95
CA VAL A 49 8.83 -4.95 5.15
C VAL A 49 9.78 -6.03 5.66
N MET A 50 9.25 -7.24 5.83
CA MET A 50 9.99 -8.38 6.34
C MET A 50 10.43 -9.32 5.21
N ASP A 51 11.55 -10.00 5.44
CA ASP A 51 11.91 -11.17 4.65
C ASP A 51 10.81 -12.26 4.77
N PRO A 52 10.41 -12.92 3.67
CA PRO A 52 9.33 -13.91 3.68
C PRO A 52 9.56 -15.08 4.65
N LEU A 53 10.79 -15.61 4.74
CA LEU A 53 11.08 -16.74 5.61
C LEU A 53 11.01 -16.34 7.08
N THR A 54 11.49 -15.13 7.38
CA THR A 54 11.35 -14.52 8.70
C THR A 54 9.88 -14.33 9.06
N CYS A 55 9.06 -13.87 8.11
CA CYS A 55 7.62 -13.74 8.29
C CYS A 55 6.94 -15.06 8.65
N ILE A 56 7.18 -16.09 7.84
CA ILE A 56 6.65 -17.44 8.05
C ILE A 56 7.08 -17.98 9.41
N ALA A 57 8.32 -17.72 9.83
CA ALA A 57 8.82 -18.15 11.13
C ALA A 57 8.08 -17.50 12.32
N THR A 58 7.48 -16.31 12.15
CA THR A 58 6.73 -15.65 13.24
C THR A 58 5.40 -16.33 13.57
N ASP A 59 4.78 -16.97 12.59
CA ASP A 59 3.55 -17.73 12.74
C ASP A 59 3.37 -18.70 11.57
N ARG A 60 3.88 -19.93 11.73
CA ARG A 60 3.81 -20.93 10.67
C ARG A 60 2.38 -21.39 10.36
N ASN A 61 1.47 -21.30 11.33
CA ASN A 61 0.10 -21.74 11.15
C ASN A 61 -0.69 -20.79 10.24
N VAL A 62 -0.39 -19.48 10.31
CA VAL A 62 -1.03 -18.47 9.46
C VAL A 62 -0.21 -18.18 8.20
N PHE A 63 1.05 -17.77 8.34
CA PHE A 63 1.86 -17.36 7.19
C PHE A 63 2.44 -18.55 6.42
N GLY A 64 2.72 -19.67 7.09
CA GLY A 64 3.19 -20.88 6.40
C GLY A 64 2.13 -21.53 5.51
N THR A 65 0.85 -21.26 5.75
CA THR A 65 -0.28 -21.84 5.02
C THR A 65 -0.87 -20.86 3.99
N HIS A 66 -0.85 -19.56 4.28
CA HIS A 66 -1.52 -18.55 3.45
C HIS A 66 -0.60 -17.59 2.70
N LEU A 67 0.66 -17.41 3.11
CA LEU A 67 1.57 -16.49 2.42
C LEU A 67 2.05 -17.12 1.09
N THR A 68 1.84 -16.41 -0.02
CA THR A 68 2.26 -16.84 -1.37
C THR A 68 3.39 -15.98 -1.92
N SER A 69 3.93 -16.34 -3.09
CA SER A 69 4.93 -15.53 -3.81
C SER A 69 4.41 -14.19 -4.34
N ASP A 70 3.09 -14.01 -4.37
CA ASP A 70 2.41 -12.78 -4.80
C ASP A 70 2.04 -11.87 -3.62
N MET A 71 2.57 -12.20 -2.44
CA MET A 71 2.36 -11.49 -1.20
C MET A 71 3.69 -11.18 -0.53
N PHE A 72 3.68 -10.20 0.35
CA PHE A 72 4.74 -9.97 1.32
C PHE A 72 4.12 -9.65 2.66
N CYS A 73 4.93 -9.55 3.71
CA CYS A 73 4.43 -9.11 4.99
C CYS A 73 5.29 -8.01 5.58
N GLY A 74 4.70 -7.28 6.51
CA GLY A 74 5.38 -6.22 7.22
C GLY A 74 4.95 -6.15 8.67
N LYS A 75 5.80 -5.56 9.49
CA LYS A 75 5.53 -5.38 10.92
C LYS A 75 5.88 -3.96 11.35
N GLY A 76 4.96 -3.34 12.08
CA GLY A 76 5.22 -2.06 12.73
C GLY A 76 5.97 -2.22 14.05
N GLN A 77 6.19 -1.11 14.73
CA GLN A 77 6.60 -1.15 16.13
C GLN A 77 5.50 -1.77 17.01
N THR A 78 5.83 -2.13 18.25
CA THR A 78 4.86 -2.74 19.18
C THR A 78 3.58 -1.92 19.27
N GLY A 79 2.43 -2.56 18.97
CA GLY A 79 1.12 -1.89 18.98
C GLY A 79 0.72 -1.25 17.65
N VAL A 80 1.56 -1.33 16.61
CA VAL A 80 1.31 -0.72 15.30
C VAL A 80 1.14 -1.81 14.24
N SER A 81 -0.09 -2.00 13.77
CA SER A 81 -0.44 -2.92 12.67
C SER A 81 -1.61 -2.36 11.86
N ALA A 82 -1.87 -2.94 10.69
CA ALA A 82 -3.20 -2.83 10.10
C ALA A 82 -4.19 -3.67 10.92
N CYS A 83 -5.45 -3.27 10.96
CA CYS A 83 -6.49 -4.00 11.66
C CYS A 83 -7.80 -4.06 10.86
N ASN A 84 -8.85 -4.54 11.53
CA ASN A 84 -10.20 -4.57 10.99
C ASN A 84 -10.60 -3.19 10.44
N GLY A 85 -11.07 -3.15 9.19
CA GLY A 85 -11.42 -1.91 8.50
C GLY A 85 -10.31 -1.31 7.63
N ASP A 86 -9.07 -1.78 7.74
CA ASP A 86 -7.97 -1.36 6.84
C ASP A 86 -7.81 -2.28 5.62
N SER A 87 -8.55 -3.39 5.54
CA SER A 87 -8.46 -4.36 4.45
C SER A 87 -8.72 -3.70 3.09
N GLY A 88 -7.85 -3.97 2.10
CA GLY A 88 -7.83 -3.31 0.80
C GLY A 88 -7.11 -1.95 0.79
N GLY A 89 -6.76 -1.39 1.95
CA GLY A 89 -5.96 -0.18 2.06
C GLY A 89 -4.54 -0.35 1.51
N GLY A 90 -3.93 0.74 1.05
CA GLY A 90 -2.61 0.69 0.43
C GLY A 90 -1.45 0.79 1.43
N MET A 91 -0.35 0.13 1.11
CA MET A 91 0.99 0.43 1.62
C MET A 91 1.77 1.21 0.56
N PHE A 92 2.24 2.38 0.96
CA PHE A 92 2.83 3.38 0.10
C PHE A 92 4.31 3.62 0.41
N PHE A 93 5.09 3.89 -0.62
CA PHE A 93 6.50 4.28 -0.50
C PHE A 93 6.73 5.58 -1.26
N GLU A 94 7.48 6.49 -0.65
CA GLU A 94 7.97 7.67 -1.34
C GLU A 94 9.21 7.30 -2.17
N THR A 95 9.23 7.69 -3.45
CA THR A 95 10.39 7.58 -4.33
C THR A 95 10.44 8.80 -5.23
N ASN A 96 11.57 9.50 -5.24
CA ASN A 96 11.79 10.72 -6.02
C ASN A 96 10.67 11.78 -5.87
N GLY A 97 10.15 11.94 -4.64
CA GLY A 97 9.11 12.92 -4.31
C GLY A 97 7.67 12.51 -4.66
N ASN A 98 7.47 11.30 -5.19
CA ASN A 98 6.14 10.75 -5.49
C ASN A 98 5.83 9.52 -4.63
N TRP A 99 4.55 9.33 -4.28
CA TRP A 99 4.06 8.16 -3.56
C TRP A 99 3.59 7.05 -4.50
N TYR A 100 4.10 5.84 -4.26
CA TYR A 100 3.79 4.63 -5.03
C TYR A 100 3.13 3.59 -4.15
N VAL A 101 2.05 2.96 -4.63
CA VAL A 101 1.42 1.83 -3.94
C VAL A 101 2.13 0.53 -4.28
N ARG A 102 2.62 -0.17 -3.26
CA ARG A 102 3.33 -1.46 -3.40
C ARG A 102 2.57 -2.63 -2.78
N GLY A 103 1.90 -2.39 -1.67
CA GLY A 103 1.11 -3.40 -0.97
C GLY A 103 -0.36 -3.03 -0.89
N LEU A 104 -1.23 -4.03 -0.83
CA LEU A 104 -2.62 -3.88 -0.39
C LEU A 104 -2.82 -4.72 0.88
N VAL A 105 -3.33 -4.12 1.96
CA VAL A 105 -3.62 -4.82 3.21
C VAL A 105 -4.55 -6.00 2.91
N SER A 106 -4.10 -7.21 3.21
CA SER A 106 -4.86 -8.44 2.92
C SER A 106 -5.39 -9.06 4.20
N PHE A 107 -4.50 -9.63 5.02
CA PHE A 107 -4.87 -10.31 6.26
C PHE A 107 -3.84 -10.12 7.36
N SER A 108 -4.27 -10.29 8.61
CA SER A 108 -3.42 -10.33 9.81
C SER A 108 -3.92 -11.43 10.72
N PRO A 109 -3.05 -12.08 11.52
CA PRO A 109 -3.49 -13.03 12.54
C PRO A 109 -4.45 -12.38 13.55
N GLU A 110 -5.37 -13.19 14.06
CA GLU A 110 -6.31 -12.81 15.11
C GLU A 110 -5.69 -12.96 16.51
N ARG A 111 -6.11 -12.11 17.45
CA ARG A 111 -5.67 -12.13 18.84
C ARG A 111 -6.46 -13.18 19.63
N GLY A 112 -5.84 -14.34 19.86
CA GLY A 112 -6.44 -15.43 20.64
C GLY A 112 -7.74 -15.94 20.02
N SER A 113 -8.80 -16.09 20.81
CA SER A 113 -10.14 -16.50 20.34
C SER A 113 -11.05 -15.31 19.97
N THR A 114 -10.48 -14.15 19.68
CA THR A 114 -11.24 -12.93 19.29
C THR A 114 -11.15 -12.70 17.80
N THR A 115 -12.05 -11.89 17.24
CA THR A 115 -12.00 -11.45 15.83
C THR A 115 -11.16 -10.18 15.63
N LEU A 116 -10.36 -9.80 16.63
CA LEU A 116 -9.50 -8.61 16.56
C LEU A 116 -8.14 -8.99 16.01
N CYS A 117 -7.56 -8.12 15.18
CA CYS A 117 -6.18 -8.29 14.74
C CYS A 117 -5.24 -8.36 15.96
N ASP A 118 -4.15 -9.12 15.84
CA ASP A 118 -3.07 -9.11 16.82
C ASP A 118 -2.00 -8.07 16.41
N PRO A 119 -1.90 -6.93 17.11
CA PRO A 119 -0.93 -5.89 16.77
C PRO A 119 0.52 -6.28 17.04
N LEU A 120 0.77 -7.44 17.65
CA LEU A 120 2.11 -8.00 17.85
C LEU A 120 2.57 -8.88 16.68
N LYS A 121 1.65 -9.22 15.76
CA LYS A 121 1.90 -10.07 14.61
C LYS A 121 2.06 -9.24 13.34
N PRO A 122 2.80 -9.74 12.32
CA PRO A 122 2.86 -9.08 11.02
C PRO A 122 1.49 -9.00 10.34
N THR A 123 1.39 -8.10 9.36
CA THR A 123 0.28 -8.04 8.40
C THR A 123 0.79 -8.52 7.04
N ALA A 124 0.01 -9.34 6.34
CA ALA A 124 0.25 -9.73 4.96
C ALA A 124 -0.39 -8.74 3.99
N TYR A 125 0.34 -8.46 2.91
CA TYR A 125 -0.02 -7.54 1.86
C TYR A 125 0.03 -8.25 0.51
N THR A 126 -0.95 -7.99 -0.35
CA THR A 126 -0.87 -8.36 -1.78
C THR A 126 0.21 -7.49 -2.45
N ASP A 127 1.14 -8.10 -3.17
CA ASP A 127 2.22 -7.39 -3.85
C ASP A 127 1.76 -6.80 -5.19
N VAL A 128 1.43 -5.51 -5.21
CA VAL A 128 0.93 -4.80 -6.40
C VAL A 128 1.87 -4.93 -7.59
N ALA A 129 3.19 -5.01 -7.37
CA ALA A 129 4.15 -5.11 -8.47
C ALA A 129 4.04 -6.45 -9.21
N LYS A 130 3.54 -7.51 -8.57
CA LYS A 130 3.27 -8.82 -9.21
C LYS A 130 2.04 -8.78 -10.11
N TYR A 131 1.09 -7.90 -9.79
CA TYR A 131 -0.17 -7.76 -10.52
C TYR A 131 -0.16 -6.64 -11.56
N LEU A 132 0.95 -5.91 -11.74
CA LEU A 132 1.00 -4.76 -12.64
C LEU A 132 0.56 -5.12 -14.07
N ASN A 133 1.00 -6.26 -14.62
CA ASN A 133 0.59 -6.69 -15.96
C ASN A 133 -0.91 -7.00 -16.07
N TRP A 134 -1.50 -7.54 -15.01
CA TRP A 134 -2.95 -7.78 -14.95
C TRP A 134 -3.70 -6.45 -14.86
N ILE A 135 -3.27 -5.53 -13.97
CA ILE A 135 -3.87 -4.20 -13.82
C ILE A 135 -3.88 -3.46 -15.17
N LYS A 136 -2.76 -3.50 -15.91
CA LYS A 136 -2.59 -2.88 -17.23
C LYS A 136 -3.61 -3.32 -18.29
N GLN A 137 -4.23 -4.50 -18.13
CA GLN A 137 -5.26 -4.98 -19.06
C GLN A 137 -6.60 -4.29 -18.86
N TYR A 138 -6.83 -3.72 -17.66
CA TYR A 138 -8.10 -3.14 -17.24
C TYR A 138 -8.04 -1.62 -17.00
N ILE A 139 -6.89 -1.01 -17.25
CA ILE A 139 -6.72 0.45 -17.19
C ILE A 139 -6.34 0.99 -18.57
N ASP A 140 -6.76 2.21 -18.84
CA ASP A 140 -6.33 2.93 -20.03
C ASP A 140 -4.82 3.17 -19.97
N GLN A 141 -4.10 2.76 -21.02
CA GLN A 141 -2.63 2.87 -21.07
C GLN A 141 -2.16 4.33 -20.97
N ARG A 142 -2.99 5.31 -21.33
CA ARG A 142 -2.69 6.75 -21.19
C ARG A 142 -2.52 7.19 -19.73
N VAL A 143 -2.98 6.38 -18.76
CA VAL A 143 -2.86 6.63 -17.31
C VAL A 143 -1.54 6.11 -16.75
N LEU A 144 -0.81 5.29 -17.50
CA LEU A 144 0.50 4.79 -17.14
C LEU A 144 1.56 5.77 -17.64
N SER A 145 1.81 6.82 -16.87
CA SER A 145 2.94 7.71 -17.14
C SER A 145 4.25 6.92 -16.99
N TYR A 146 4.82 6.47 -18.09
CA TYR A 146 6.23 6.10 -18.16
C TYR A 146 7.00 7.38 -18.52
N ASP A 147 8.11 7.68 -17.83
CA ASP A 147 9.07 8.66 -18.35
C ASP A 147 9.66 8.07 -19.63
N SER A 148 9.00 8.31 -20.76
CA SER A 148 9.50 7.96 -22.09
C SER A 148 9.36 9.18 -22.99
N ASP A 149 10.45 9.56 -23.64
CA ASP A 149 10.60 10.73 -24.53
C ASP A 149 9.73 10.70 -25.82
N VAL A 150 8.69 9.86 -25.88
CA VAL A 150 7.84 9.70 -27.06
C VAL A 150 6.55 10.47 -26.86
N LEU A 151 6.37 11.53 -27.65
CA LEU A 151 5.13 12.30 -27.74
C LEU A 151 4.08 11.52 -28.54
N ASP A 152 3.20 10.79 -27.86
CA ASP A 152 1.96 10.29 -28.47
C ASP A 152 0.92 11.42 -28.54
N ILE A 153 0.49 11.76 -29.76
CA ILE A 153 -0.57 12.74 -30.03
C ILE A 153 -1.88 11.98 -30.20
N ASP A 154 -2.79 12.14 -29.24
CA ASP A 154 -4.13 11.57 -29.27
C ASP A 154 -5.18 12.61 -29.70
N TYR A 155 -6.07 12.21 -30.61
CA TYR A 155 -7.10 13.03 -31.26
C TYR A 155 -8.52 12.79 -30.72
N GLU A 156 -8.71 12.02 -29.64
CA GLU A 156 -10.03 11.84 -29.01
C GLU A 156 -10.31 12.87 -27.90
N GLU A 157 -11.32 13.72 -28.09
CA GLU A 157 -11.88 14.57 -27.04
C GLU A 157 -12.71 13.73 -26.05
N LYS A 158 -12.05 13.08 -25.08
CA LYS A 158 -12.75 12.45 -23.95
C LYS A 158 -12.10 12.77 -22.60
N LEU A 159 -12.90 13.44 -21.77
CA LEU A 159 -12.75 13.69 -20.33
C LEU A 159 -11.55 14.54 -19.89
N ARG A 160 -11.62 15.86 -20.12
CA ARG A 160 -10.73 16.90 -19.56
C ARG A 160 -10.79 17.07 -18.03
N LEU A 161 -11.28 16.09 -17.26
CA LEU A 161 -11.53 16.24 -15.81
C LEU A 161 -10.41 15.67 -14.91
N PHE A 162 -9.54 14.81 -15.45
CA PHE A 162 -8.45 14.21 -14.68
C PHE A 162 -7.12 14.42 -15.39
N ASN A 163 -6.16 15.02 -14.68
CA ASN A 163 -4.78 15.07 -15.15
C ASN A 163 -4.14 13.70 -14.90
N PHE A 164 -4.24 12.83 -15.89
CA PHE A 164 -3.68 11.47 -15.85
C PHE A 164 -2.14 11.43 -15.89
N LYS A 165 -1.47 12.59 -16.05
CA LYS A 165 0.00 12.69 -16.07
C LYS A 165 0.62 12.92 -14.69
N THR A 166 -0.20 13.04 -13.63
CA THR A 166 0.28 13.34 -12.29
C THR A 166 -0.35 12.42 -11.26
N CYS A 167 0.49 11.73 -10.51
CA CYS A 167 0.11 10.82 -9.43
C CYS A 167 1.04 11.03 -8.24
N GLY A 168 0.61 10.61 -7.05
CA GLY A 168 1.46 10.51 -5.87
C GLY A 168 2.12 11.81 -5.41
N VAL A 169 1.63 12.98 -5.85
CA VAL A 169 2.30 14.27 -5.64
C VAL A 169 2.39 14.59 -4.15
N LYS A 170 3.62 14.77 -3.66
CA LYS A 170 3.86 15.27 -2.31
C LYS A 170 3.57 16.77 -2.26
N LEU A 171 2.56 17.17 -1.47
CA LEU A 171 2.26 18.58 -1.25
C LEU A 171 3.42 19.24 -0.49
N SER A 172 4.00 20.30 -1.07
CA SER A 172 5.13 21.07 -0.52
C SER A 172 4.84 21.80 0.81
N LYS A 173 3.58 21.82 1.25
CA LYS A 173 3.18 22.14 2.62
C LYS A 173 2.47 20.93 3.19
N ALA A 174 3.19 20.16 4.00
CA ALA A 174 2.57 19.17 4.87
C ALA A 174 1.46 19.88 5.66
N ILE A 175 0.22 19.42 5.50
CA ILE A 175 -0.80 19.68 6.49
C ILE A 175 -0.33 18.87 7.69
N SER A 176 0.36 19.52 8.61
CA SER A 176 0.60 18.98 9.94
C SER A 176 -0.77 18.66 10.51
N CYS A 177 -1.12 17.37 10.56
CA CYS A 177 -2.10 16.87 11.51
C CYS A 177 -1.48 17.13 12.89
N LEU A 178 -1.76 18.32 13.43
CA LEU A 178 -1.48 18.64 14.82
C LEU A 178 -2.29 17.65 15.66
N GLY A 179 -1.57 16.81 16.40
CA GLY A 179 -2.11 16.10 17.55
C GLY A 179 -2.38 17.05 18.71
#